data_AF-A0A534L8Q9-F1
#
_entry.id   AF-A0A534L8Q9-F1
#
_cell.length_a   1.000
_cell.length_b   1.000
_cell.length_c   1.000
_cell.angle_alpha   90.00
_cell.angle_beta   90.00
_cell.angle_gamma   90.00
#
_symmetry.space_group_name_H-M   'P 1'
#
loop_
_entity.id
_entity.type
_entity.pdbx_description
1 polymer ?
#
loop_
_entity_poly.entity_id
_entity_poly.type
_entity_poly.pdbx_seq_one_letter_code
_entity_poly.pdbx_strand_id
1 'polypeptide(L)'
;MIEEAKYAAVYGILMLGLIVEILIAVDGGALGSLAGPAILAIASLQAIFIFLVYMHGRYGPRPVAVFAVISLITVVPLFIALLYSVVMPHHGSLP
;
A
#
# COMPACT_ATOMS: atom_id res chain seq x y z
N MET A 1 -14.99 15.61 19.16
CA MET A 1 -15.76 14.35 19.07
C MET A 1 -16.06 13.87 17.65
N ILE A 2 -16.98 14.47 16.86
CA ILE A 2 -17.32 13.93 15.51
C ILE A 2 -16.13 14.00 14.53
N GLU A 3 -15.32 15.06 14.57
CA GLU A 3 -14.14 15.17 13.72
C GLU A 3 -13.04 14.18 14.12
N GLU A 4 -12.78 13.99 15.41
CA GLU A 4 -11.81 13.00 15.90
C GLU A 4 -12.21 11.57 15.52
N ALA A 5 -13.48 11.21 15.66
CA ALA A 5 -13.98 9.89 15.26
C ALA A 5 -13.80 9.65 13.75
N LYS A 6 -13.98 10.71 12.95
CA LYS A 6 -13.73 10.72 11.51
C LYS A 6 -12.25 10.52 11.17
N TYR A 7 -11.34 11.24 11.83
CA TYR A 7 -9.90 11.03 11.68
C TYR A 7 -9.48 9.62 12.10
N ALA A 8 -9.99 9.13 13.23
CA ALA A 8 -9.72 7.79 13.73
C ALA A 8 -10.19 6.70 12.74
N ALA A 9 -11.35 6.89 12.10
CA ALA A 9 -11.84 5.97 11.07
C ALA A 9 -10.93 5.97 9.83
N VAL A 10 -10.51 7.15 9.35
CA VAL A 10 -9.57 7.27 8.22
C VAL A 10 -8.26 6.57 8.54
N TYR A 11 -7.63 6.89 9.68
CA TYR A 11 -6.37 6.24 10.08
C TYR A 11 -6.53 4.74 10.34
N GLY A 12 -7.65 4.32 10.92
CA GLY A 12 -7.94 2.90 11.15
C GLY A 12 -8.00 2.09 9.86
N ILE A 13 -8.66 2.63 8.82
CA ILE A 13 -8.72 1.99 7.49
C ILE A 13 -7.33 1.91 6.86
N LEU A 14 -6.53 2.98 6.95
CA LEU A 14 -5.17 2.99 6.41
C LEU A 14 -4.24 2.02 7.14
N MET A 15 -4.31 1.97 8.46
CA MET A 15 -3.53 1.03 9.26
C MET A 15 -3.95 -0.41 9.00
N LEU A 16 -5.25 -0.68 8.84
CA LEU A 16 -5.74 -2.02 8.53
C LEU A 16 -5.21 -2.51 7.18
N GLY A 17 -5.28 -1.69 6.13
CA GLY A 17 -4.74 -2.06 4.83
C GLY A 17 -3.22 -2.29 4.88
N LEU A 18 -2.47 -1.46 5.61
CA LEU A 18 -1.03 -1.65 5.80
C LEU A 18 -0.71 -2.97 6.53
N ILE A 19 -1.46 -3.31 7.59
CA ILE A 19 -1.28 -4.57 8.32
C ILE A 19 -1.51 -5.75 7.39
N VAL A 20 -2.57 -5.71 6.57
CA VAL A 20 -2.86 -6.77 5.60
C VAL A 20 -1.75 -6.87 4.56
N GLU A 21 -1.26 -5.76 4.02
CA GLU A 21 -0.12 -5.75 3.08
C GLU A 21 1.13 -6.38 3.69
N ILE A 22 1.46 -6.06 4.94
CA ILE A 22 2.59 -6.65 5.66
C ILE A 22 2.37 -8.16 5.86
N LEU A 23 1.18 -8.59 6.26
CA LEU A 23 0.87 -10.01 6.42
C LEU A 23 1.02 -10.77 5.10
N ILE A 24 0.56 -10.20 3.99
CA ILE A 24 0.72 -10.79 2.66
C ILE A 24 2.21 -10.85 2.26
N ALA A 25 2.97 -9.78 2.53
CA ALA A 25 4.39 -9.71 2.21
C ALA A 25 5.25 -10.67 3.03
N VAL A 26 4.91 -10.88 4.30
CA VAL A 26 5.64 -11.77 5.22
C VAL A 26 5.24 -13.23 5.03
N ASP A 27 3.95 -13.52 4.96
CA ASP A 27 3.47 -14.90 4.92
C ASP A 27 3.54 -15.48 3.52
N GLY A 28 3.21 -14.70 2.47
CA GLY A 28 3.44 -14.98 1.04
C GLY A 28 2.80 -16.25 0.44
N GLY A 29 2.77 -17.36 1.18
CA GLY A 29 2.41 -18.71 0.78
C GLY A 29 0.91 -18.93 0.66
N ALA A 30 0.08 -18.17 1.37
CA ALA A 30 -1.38 -18.26 1.22
C ALA A 30 -1.87 -17.73 -0.14
N LEU A 31 -1.16 -16.76 -0.73
CA LEU A 31 -1.53 -16.12 -2.00
C LEU A 31 -0.59 -16.48 -3.15
N GLY A 32 0.61 -16.99 -2.87
CA GLY A 32 1.59 -17.39 -3.87
C GLY A 32 1.86 -16.27 -4.89
N SER A 33 1.67 -16.57 -6.18
CA SER A 33 1.86 -15.60 -7.28
C SER A 33 0.93 -14.37 -7.21
N LEU A 34 -0.17 -14.44 -6.46
CA LEU A 34 -1.12 -13.34 -6.31
C LEU A 34 -0.72 -12.35 -5.21
N ALA A 35 0.31 -12.62 -4.41
CA ALA A 35 0.72 -11.76 -3.31
C ALA A 35 1.10 -10.34 -3.77
N GLY A 36 1.93 -10.23 -4.82
CA GLY A 36 2.32 -8.94 -5.40
C GLY A 36 1.12 -8.14 -5.95
N PRO A 37 0.29 -8.72 -6.83
CA PRO A 37 -0.94 -8.08 -7.30
C PRO A 37 -1.91 -7.69 -6.18
N ALA A 38 -2.04 -8.50 -5.11
CA ALA A 38 -2.90 -8.20 -3.98
C ALA A 38 -2.41 -6.99 -3.19
N ILE A 39 -1.10 -6.90 -2.90
CA ILE A 39 -0.48 -5.73 -2.25
C ILE A 39 -0.71 -4.48 -3.10
N LEU A 40 -0.50 -4.57 -4.42
CA LEU A 40 -0.73 -3.44 -5.33
C LEU A 40 -2.20 -2.98 -5.32
N ALA A 41 -3.15 -3.91 -5.28
CA ALA A 41 -4.58 -3.60 -5.24
C ALA A 41 -4.96 -2.89 -3.93
N ILE A 42 -4.45 -3.35 -2.79
CA ILE A 42 -4.71 -2.71 -1.48
C ILE A 42 -4.13 -1.30 -1.47
N ALA A 43 -2.87 -1.13 -1.89
CA ALA A 43 -2.20 0.17 -1.93
C ALA A 43 -2.93 1.15 -2.85
N SER A 44 -3.45 0.67 -3.99
CA SER A 44 -4.23 1.48 -4.94
C SER A 44 -5.58 1.91 -4.34
N LEU A 45 -6.28 1.02 -3.63
CA LEU A 45 -7.53 1.36 -2.94
C LEU A 45 -7.30 2.38 -1.82
N GLN A 46 -6.19 2.27 -1.09
CA GLN A 46 -5.79 3.28 -0.11
C GLN A 46 -5.51 4.62 -0.78
N ALA A 47 -4.77 4.65 -1.89
CA ALA A 47 -4.50 5.86 -2.66
C ALA A 47 -5.79 6.60 -3.07
N ILE A 48 -6.74 5.85 -3.62
CA ILE A 48 -8.05 6.37 -4.02
C ILE A 48 -8.81 6.89 -2.79
N PHE A 49 -8.81 6.14 -1.68
CA PHE A 49 -9.48 6.55 -0.46
C PHE A 49 -8.93 7.87 0.11
N ILE A 50 -7.60 8.04 0.19
CA ILE A 50 -6.99 9.29 0.63
C ILE A 50 -7.25 10.43 -0.35
N PHE A 51 -7.22 10.16 -1.65
CA PHE A 51 -7.57 11.17 -2.65
C PHE A 51 -9.00 11.66 -2.45
N LEU A 52 -9.97 10.76 -2.25
CA LEU A 52 -11.36 11.12 -1.97
C LEU A 52 -11.48 11.90 -0.65
N VAL A 53 -10.81 11.46 0.42
CA VAL A 53 -10.78 12.14 1.72
C VAL A 53 -10.19 13.55 1.62
N TYR A 54 -9.14 13.72 0.83
CA TYR A 54 -8.49 15.01 0.56
C TYR A 54 -9.39 15.95 -0.25
N MET A 55 -9.97 15.46 -1.35
CA MET A 55 -10.87 16.23 -2.22
C MET A 55 -12.14 16.66 -1.50
N HIS A 56 -12.60 15.90 -0.49
CA HIS A 56 -13.75 16.27 0.32
C HIS A 56 -13.50 17.44 1.28
N GLY A 57 -12.29 18.02 1.28
CA GLY A 57 -11.95 19.33 1.84
C GLY A 57 -12.00 19.46 3.36
N ARG A 58 -12.30 18.37 4.09
CA ARG A 58 -12.46 18.38 5.55
C ARG A 58 -11.30 17.81 6.34
N TYR A 59 -10.37 17.16 5.67
CA TYR A 59 -9.18 16.60 6.28
C TYR A 59 -7.99 17.30 5.63
N GLY A 60 -7.32 18.19 6.36
CA GLY A 60 -6.18 18.97 5.85
C GLY A 60 -5.00 18.10 5.36
N PRO A 61 -3.79 18.62 5.17
CA PRO A 61 -2.67 17.87 4.55
C PRO A 61 -2.19 16.60 5.31
N ARG A 62 -2.73 16.32 6.51
CA ARG A 62 -2.30 15.24 7.41
C ARG A 62 -2.55 13.81 6.90
N PRO A 63 -3.73 13.42 6.39
CA PRO A 63 -3.94 12.06 5.87
C PRO A 63 -3.10 11.79 4.61
N VAL A 64 -2.83 12.83 3.82
CA VAL A 64 -1.97 12.74 2.63
C VAL A 64 -0.53 12.43 3.03
N ALA A 65 -0.02 13.07 4.10
CA ALA A 65 1.32 12.77 4.60
C ALA A 65 1.43 11.33 5.11
N VAL A 66 0.43 10.83 5.84
CA VAL A 66 0.40 9.43 6.31
C VAL A 66 0.34 8.45 5.13
N PHE A 67 -0.45 8.76 4.10
CA PHE A 67 -0.46 7.94 2.88
C PHE A 67 0.88 7.91 2.16
N ALA A 68 1.53 9.06 2.01
CA ALA A 68 2.82 9.13 1.34
C ALA A 68 3.85 8.26 2.07
N VAL A 69 3.82 8.24 3.41
CA VAL A 69 4.66 7.35 4.23
C VAL A 69 4.30 5.88 4.02
N ILE A 70 3.01 5.51 4.06
CA ILE A 70 2.56 4.13 3.82
C ILE A 70 2.99 3.66 2.44
N SER A 71 2.75 4.47 1.40
CA SER A 71 3.15 4.18 0.02
C SER A 71 4.66 4.05 -0.15
N LEU A 72 5.44 4.87 0.55
CA LEU A 72 6.91 4.73 0.58
C LEU A 72 7.34 3.39 1.16
N ILE A 73 6.62 2.84 2.13
CA ILE A 73 6.96 1.58 2.78
C ILE A 73 6.54 0.38 1.92
N THR A 74 5.43 0.48 1.18
CA THR A 74 4.81 -0.70 0.54
C THR A 74 4.98 -0.69 -0.98
N VAL A 75 4.75 0.46 -1.62
CA VAL A 75 4.78 0.60 -3.09
C VAL A 75 6.21 0.73 -3.61
N VAL A 76 7.08 1.46 -2.92
CA VAL A 76 8.47 1.65 -3.39
C VAL A 76 9.26 0.35 -3.42
N PRO A 77 9.24 -0.52 -2.38
CA PRO A 77 9.90 -1.82 -2.48
C PRO A 77 9.34 -2.69 -3.61
N LEU A 78 8.03 -2.67 -3.82
CA LEU A 78 7.39 -3.41 -4.92
C LEU A 78 7.81 -2.87 -6.29
N PHE A 79 7.86 -1.54 -6.43
CA PHE A 79 8.32 -0.88 -7.66
C PHE A 79 9.80 -1.15 -7.94
N ILE A 80 10.65 -1.14 -6.90
CA ILE A 80 12.05 -1.54 -7.01
C ILE A 80 12.16 -3.01 -7.43
N ALA A 81 11.38 -3.92 -6.83
CA ALA A 81 11.37 -5.33 -7.20
C ALA A 81 10.94 -5.56 -8.66
N LEU A 82 9.94 -4.79 -9.14
CA LEU A 82 9.50 -4.80 -10.53
C LEU A 82 10.56 -4.22 -11.48
N LEU A 83 11.20 -3.12 -11.10
CA LEU A 83 12.33 -2.58 -11.88
C LEU A 83 13.47 -3.60 -11.96
N TYR A 84 13.78 -4.26 -10.85
CA TYR A 84 14.82 -5.28 -10.81
C TYR A 84 14.49 -6.48 -11.71
N SER A 85 13.23 -6.92 -11.75
CA SER A 85 12.79 -8.03 -12.62
C SER A 85 12.82 -7.69 -14.11
N VAL A 86 12.60 -6.42 -14.48
CA VAL A 86 12.65 -5.95 -15.87
C VAL A 86 14.08 -5.63 -16.32
N VAL A 87 14.91 -5.06 -15.42
CA VAL A 87 16.27 -4.60 -15.73
C VAL A 87 17.29 -5.74 -15.66
N MET A 88 17.07 -6.76 -14.84
CA MET A 88 17.87 -7.98 -14.84
C MET A 88 17.15 -9.09 -15.60
N PRO A 89 17.39 -9.26 -16.92
CA PRO A 89 17.00 -10.49 -17.58
C PRO A 89 17.73 -11.61 -16.84
N HIS A 90 16.98 -12.60 -16.35
CA HIS A 90 17.57 -13.83 -15.83
C HIS A 90 18.25 -14.55 -17.00
N HIS A 91 19.48 -14.13 -17.32
CA HIS A 91 20.37 -14.86 -18.19
C HIS A 91 20.85 -16.07 -17.43
N GLY A 92 20.04 -17.14 -17.53
CA GLY A 92 20.46 -18.53 -17.45
C GLY A 92 21.21 -18.95 -16.20
N SER A 93 20.50 -19.65 -15.32
CA SER A 93 20.89 -21.01 -14.95
C SER A 93 19.74 -21.66 -14.20
N LEU A 94 18.91 -22.38 -14.95
CA LEU A 94 18.29 -23.61 -14.45
C LEU A 94 19.42 -24.53 -13.93
N PRO A 95 19.33 -25.09 -12.72
CA PRO A 95 19.62 -26.50 -12.53
C PRO A 95 18.48 -27.36 -13.09
#